data_AF-H3A3E9-F1
#
_entry.id   AF-H3A3E9-F1
#
_cell.length_a   1.000
_cell.length_b   1.000
_cell.length_c   1.000
_cell.angle_alpha   90.00
_cell.angle_beta   90.00
_cell.angle_gamma   90.00
#
_symmetry.space_group_name_H-M   'P 1'
#
loop_
_entity.id
_entity.type
_entity.pdbx_description
1 polymer ?
#
loop_
_entity_poly.entity_id
_entity_poly.type
_entity_poly.pdbx_seq_one_letter_code
_entity_poly.pdbx_strand_id
1 'polypeptide(L)'
;VNRLPDKLLCFSSQSNGIKNLKGKQLLKLIKKINEICGSVNKTDNQTTTTVEPSPEELKLAAVLTEQITTINSSTISSLGKQAVGLSQKQINSISDEDVKSSLKTFSKIEGLDEGQRNILVEKIFRSGYQVKDTQSLVAMGAIVIGIPSVKLQDVNQAVVLNSSKDPAFVT
;
A
#
# COMPACT_ATOMS: atom_id res chain seq x y z
N VAL A 1 19.94 9.73 -8.24
CA VAL A 1 20.15 9.96 -6.79
C VAL A 1 19.10 10.98 -6.34
N ASN A 2 17.87 10.54 -6.09
CA ASN A 2 16.77 11.42 -5.65
C ASN A 2 16.37 10.99 -4.24
N ARG A 3 17.22 11.25 -3.25
CA ARG A 3 16.90 10.97 -1.84
C ARG A 3 16.50 12.27 -1.16
N LEU A 4 15.53 12.17 -0.25
CA LEU A 4 15.09 13.31 0.53
C LEU A 4 16.20 13.69 1.55
N PRO A 5 16.70 14.93 1.57
CA PRO A 5 17.73 15.36 2.51
C PRO A 5 17.33 15.16 3.98
N ASP A 6 18.27 14.68 4.80
CA ASP A 6 18.05 14.41 6.24
C ASP A 6 17.53 15.64 7.01
N LYS A 7 18.00 16.83 6.64
CA LYS A 7 17.50 18.08 7.23
C LYS A 7 16.01 18.26 6.98
N LEU A 8 15.54 17.99 5.76
CA LEU A 8 14.11 18.09 5.42
C LEU A 8 13.28 17.03 6.15
N LEU A 9 13.81 15.82 6.32
CA LEU A 9 13.16 14.77 7.13
C LEU A 9 13.07 15.14 8.62
N CYS A 10 14.12 15.76 9.17
CA CYS A 10 14.13 16.24 10.55
C CYS A 10 13.08 17.35 10.74
N PHE A 11 13.02 18.29 9.79
CA PHE A 11 11.97 19.31 9.82
C PHE A 11 10.58 18.68 9.69
N SER A 12 10.38 17.67 8.85
CA SER A 12 9.04 17.09 8.70
C SER A 12 8.56 16.38 9.96
N SER A 13 9.43 15.66 10.67
CA SER A 13 9.07 14.95 11.90
C SER A 13 8.91 15.86 13.12
N GLN A 14 9.58 17.02 13.15
CA GLN A 14 9.55 17.96 14.27
C GLN A 14 8.67 19.19 14.02
N SER A 15 8.26 19.45 12.78
CA SER A 15 7.47 20.63 12.43
C SER A 15 6.06 20.53 12.98
N ASN A 16 5.70 21.49 13.84
CA ASN A 16 4.32 21.73 14.24
C ASN A 16 3.43 22.03 13.04
N GLY A 17 3.98 22.61 11.97
CA GLY A 17 3.24 22.86 10.73
C GLY A 17 2.72 21.56 10.11
N ILE A 18 3.55 20.51 10.03
CA ILE A 18 3.13 19.21 9.50
C ILE A 18 2.25 18.46 10.48
N LYS A 19 2.58 18.46 11.78
CA LYS A 19 1.75 17.84 12.83
C LYS A 19 0.35 18.48 12.94
N ASN A 20 0.22 19.75 12.57
CA ASN A 20 -1.07 20.44 12.60
C ASN A 20 -1.87 20.30 11.29
N LEU A 21 -1.29 19.70 10.24
CA LEU A 21 -2.05 19.36 9.04
C LEU A 21 -3.05 18.26 9.38
N LYS A 22 -4.34 18.62 9.41
CA LYS A 22 -5.43 17.69 9.71
C LYS A 22 -6.46 17.66 8.58
N GLY A 23 -7.16 16.54 8.49
CA GLY A 23 -8.30 16.36 7.59
C GLY A 23 -7.99 16.70 6.13
N LYS A 24 -8.78 17.60 5.54
CA LYS A 24 -8.72 17.91 4.09
C LYS A 24 -7.38 18.52 3.65
N GLN A 25 -6.72 19.31 4.49
CA GLN A 25 -5.45 19.96 4.13
C GLN A 25 -4.33 18.92 3.98
N LEU A 26 -4.25 17.98 4.93
CA LEU A 26 -3.31 16.85 4.87
C LEU A 26 -3.56 15.99 3.63
N LEU A 27 -4.81 15.61 3.37
CA LEU A 27 -5.14 14.79 2.19
C LEU A 27 -4.85 15.52 0.88
N LYS A 28 -5.03 16.85 0.83
CA LYS A 28 -4.66 17.64 -0.35
C LYS A 28 -3.14 17.63 -0.58
N LEU A 29 -2.35 17.75 0.49
CA LEU A 29 -0.90 17.65 0.41
C LEU A 29 -0.46 16.25 -0.06
N ILE A 30 -1.01 15.19 0.53
CA ILE A 30 -0.70 13.81 0.16
C ILE A 30 -1.06 13.53 -1.29
N LYS A 31 -2.21 14.00 -1.77
CA LYS A 31 -2.57 13.91 -3.20
C LYS A 31 -1.56 14.62 -4.08
N LYS A 32 -1.12 15.82 -3.71
CA LYS A 32 -0.08 16.55 -4.45
C LYS A 32 1.24 15.77 -4.49
N ILE A 33 1.64 15.17 -3.37
CA ILE A 33 2.83 14.31 -3.31
C ILE A 33 2.65 13.11 -4.24
N ASN A 34 1.49 12.45 -4.24
CA ASN A 34 1.20 11.34 -5.13
C ASN A 34 1.18 11.75 -6.62
N GLU A 35 0.71 12.93 -6.96
CA GLU A 35 0.77 13.46 -8.33
C GLU A 35 2.22 13.68 -8.79
N ILE A 36 3.07 14.21 -7.90
CA ILE A 36 4.47 14.56 -8.22
C ILE A 36 5.37 13.31 -8.22
N CYS A 37 5.25 12.48 -7.19
CA CYS A 37 6.14 11.34 -6.95
C CYS A 37 5.56 9.99 -7.43
N GLY A 38 4.25 9.92 -7.68
CA GLY A 38 3.59 8.70 -8.15
C GLY A 38 3.68 8.48 -9.66
N SER A 39 3.95 9.54 -10.44
CA SER A 39 4.14 9.45 -11.89
C SER A 39 5.59 9.12 -12.22
N VAL A 40 5.92 7.83 -12.27
CA VAL A 40 7.07 7.40 -13.05
C VAL A 40 6.61 7.47 -14.51
N ASN A 41 6.90 8.57 -15.20
CA ASN A 41 6.79 8.61 -16.66
C ASN A 41 7.78 7.59 -17.23
N LYS A 42 7.33 6.36 -17.43
CA LYS A 42 8.06 5.36 -18.21
C LYS A 42 7.89 5.67 -19.70
N THR A 43 8.61 6.66 -20.20
CA THR A 43 9.14 6.57 -21.56
C THR A 43 10.45 5.82 -21.43
N ASP A 44 10.34 4.51 -21.53
CA ASP A 44 11.22 3.68 -22.34
C ASP A 44 10.61 2.29 -22.34
N ASN A 45 10.54 1.69 -23.52
CA ASN A 45 10.10 0.31 -23.67
C ASN A 45 10.89 -0.55 -22.66
N GLN A 46 10.19 -1.42 -21.91
CA GLN A 46 10.73 -2.51 -21.10
C GLN A 46 10.93 -2.23 -19.59
N THR A 47 10.31 -3.10 -18.79
CA THR A 47 10.49 -3.30 -17.34
C THR A 47 9.91 -2.22 -16.41
N THR A 48 8.63 -2.34 -16.03
CA THR A 48 8.25 -2.96 -14.74
C THR A 48 9.06 -2.75 -13.46
N THR A 49 10.15 -1.98 -13.35
CA THR A 49 10.93 -1.95 -12.10
C THR A 49 10.07 -1.44 -10.95
N THR A 50 9.68 -2.36 -10.06
CA THR A 50 9.09 -2.11 -8.75
C THR A 50 10.20 -1.51 -7.90
N VAL A 51 10.20 -0.19 -7.79
CA VAL A 51 11.18 0.51 -6.95
C VAL A 51 10.63 0.48 -5.53
N GLU A 52 11.22 -0.37 -4.70
CA GLU A 52 10.98 -0.35 -3.25
C GLU A 52 11.26 1.06 -2.72
N PRO A 53 10.36 1.63 -1.90
CA PRO A 53 10.55 2.97 -1.35
C PRO A 53 11.82 3.03 -0.48
N SER A 54 12.54 4.14 -0.57
CA SER A 54 13.72 4.35 0.27
C SER A 54 13.33 4.52 1.74
N PRO A 55 14.25 4.28 2.70
CA PRO A 55 13.97 4.50 4.12
C PRO A 55 13.48 5.92 4.43
N GLU A 56 13.98 6.91 3.70
CA GLU A 56 13.55 8.31 3.79
C GLU A 56 12.10 8.50 3.34
N GLU A 57 11.69 7.85 2.25
CA GLU A 57 10.32 7.88 1.73
C GLU A 57 9.35 7.18 2.70
N LEU A 58 9.74 6.03 3.25
CA LEU A 58 8.98 5.33 4.28
C LEU A 58 8.77 6.19 5.53
N LYS A 59 9.84 6.88 5.98
CA LYS A 59 9.75 7.79 7.13
C LYS A 59 8.84 8.97 6.87
N LEU A 60 8.91 9.57 5.69
CA LEU A 60 8.00 10.65 5.31
C LEU A 60 6.55 10.16 5.27
N ALA A 61 6.29 9.00 4.65
CA ALA A 61 4.97 8.40 4.61
C ALA A 61 4.41 8.18 6.02
N ALA A 62 5.21 7.64 6.94
CA ALA A 62 4.82 7.42 8.34
C ALA A 62 4.45 8.73 9.07
N VAL A 63 5.22 9.80 8.89
CA VAL A 63 4.92 11.11 9.49
C VAL A 63 3.59 11.67 8.95
N LEU A 64 3.32 11.50 7.66
CA LEU A 64 2.09 11.99 7.03
C LEU A 64 0.86 11.19 7.47
N THR A 65 0.98 9.86 7.58
CA THR A 65 -0.13 8.98 7.96
C THR A 65 -0.44 9.05 9.46
N GLU A 66 0.52 9.39 10.32
CA GLU A 66 0.31 9.53 11.78
C GLU A 66 -0.81 10.53 12.11
N GLN A 67 -0.96 11.57 11.30
CA GLN A 67 -1.97 12.62 11.51
C GLN A 67 -3.38 12.22 11.05
N ILE A 68 -3.55 11.03 10.48
CA ILE A 68 -4.83 10.52 9.97
C ILE A 68 -5.54 9.73 11.06
N THR A 69 -6.68 10.27 11.51
CA THR A 69 -7.48 9.66 12.59
C THR A 69 -8.55 8.69 12.09
N THR A 70 -9.05 8.87 10.87
CA THR A 70 -10.13 8.05 10.30
C THR A 70 -9.71 7.54 8.93
N ILE A 71 -9.58 6.23 8.83
CA ILE A 71 -9.10 5.54 7.64
C ILE A 71 -10.25 4.70 7.09
N ASN A 72 -10.88 5.21 6.03
CA ASN A 72 -11.86 4.50 5.22
C ASN A 72 -11.33 4.36 3.78
N SER A 73 -12.09 3.71 2.92
CA SER A 73 -11.70 3.47 1.52
C SER A 73 -11.36 4.75 0.74
N SER A 74 -12.08 5.84 0.94
CA SER A 74 -11.78 7.14 0.32
C SER A 74 -10.47 7.75 0.84
N THR A 75 -10.20 7.63 2.14
CA THR A 75 -8.93 8.05 2.74
C THR A 75 -7.78 7.23 2.15
N ILE A 76 -7.92 5.90 2.07
CA ILE A 76 -6.89 5.00 1.53
C ILE A 76 -6.63 5.32 0.05
N SER A 77 -7.67 5.52 -0.75
CA SER A 77 -7.52 5.95 -2.15
C SER A 77 -6.77 7.28 -2.27
N SER A 78 -7.03 8.23 -1.36
CA SER A 78 -6.32 9.51 -1.32
C SER A 78 -4.86 9.35 -0.87
N LEU A 79 -4.59 8.42 0.04
CA LEU A 79 -3.25 8.08 0.49
C LEU A 79 -2.40 7.49 -0.62
N GLY A 80 -2.97 6.64 -1.48
CA GLY A 80 -2.23 5.99 -2.56
C GLY A 80 -1.00 5.25 -2.01
N LYS A 81 0.18 5.53 -2.58
CA LYS A 81 1.44 4.91 -2.12
C LYS A 81 1.84 5.31 -0.70
N GLN A 82 1.40 6.47 -0.20
CA GLN A 82 1.71 6.92 1.17
C GLN A 82 1.06 6.03 2.24
N ALA A 83 0.10 5.17 1.87
CA ALA A 83 -0.46 4.20 2.82
C ALA A 83 0.57 3.16 3.30
N VAL A 84 1.75 3.05 2.68
CA VAL A 84 2.89 2.28 3.24
C VAL A 84 3.30 2.75 4.64
N GLY A 85 3.07 4.03 4.95
CA GLY A 85 3.36 4.61 6.26
C GLY A 85 2.31 4.28 7.34
N LEU A 86 1.23 3.58 7.02
CA LEU A 86 0.21 3.23 8.01
C LEU A 86 0.76 2.20 9.00
N SER A 87 0.77 2.52 10.28
CA SER A 87 1.19 1.54 11.30
C SER A 87 0.25 0.31 11.32
N GLN A 88 0.74 -0.83 11.78
CA GLN A 88 -0.09 -2.04 11.97
C GLN A 88 -1.33 -1.76 12.83
N LYS A 89 -1.21 -0.89 13.85
CA LYS A 89 -2.35 -0.46 14.69
C LYS A 89 -3.40 0.31 13.88
N GLN A 90 -2.96 1.21 13.00
CA GLN A 90 -3.86 1.96 12.11
C GLN A 90 -4.52 1.05 11.08
N ILE A 91 -3.78 0.12 10.46
CA ILE A 91 -4.35 -0.86 9.53
C ILE A 91 -5.39 -1.73 10.24
N ASN A 92 -5.09 -2.16 11.46
CA ASN A 92 -6.01 -2.99 12.23
C ASN A 92 -7.33 -2.28 12.57
N SER A 93 -7.32 -0.95 12.71
CA SER A 93 -8.53 -0.17 12.98
C SER A 93 -9.40 0.13 11.75
N ILE A 94 -8.95 -0.19 10.54
CA ILE A 94 -9.75 -0.07 9.30
C ILE A 94 -10.82 -1.17 9.29
N SER A 95 -12.03 -0.88 8.82
CA SER A 95 -13.05 -1.92 8.63
C SER A 95 -12.62 -2.94 7.58
N ASP A 96 -13.07 -4.19 7.71
CA ASP A 96 -12.69 -5.26 6.77
C ASP A 96 -13.24 -4.93 5.35
N GLU A 97 -14.40 -4.29 5.28
CA GLU A 97 -15.06 -3.80 4.06
C GLU A 97 -14.30 -2.64 3.39
N ASP A 98 -13.75 -1.71 4.18
CA ASP A 98 -12.92 -0.63 3.64
C ASP A 98 -11.58 -1.15 3.12
N VAL A 99 -10.99 -2.16 3.77
CA VAL A 99 -9.79 -2.83 3.26
C VAL A 99 -10.09 -3.51 1.92
N LYS A 100 -11.18 -4.29 1.84
CA LYS A 100 -11.63 -4.93 0.60
C LYS A 100 -11.86 -3.93 -0.52
N SER A 101 -12.59 -2.85 -0.23
CA SER A 101 -12.89 -1.78 -1.20
C SER A 101 -11.63 -1.06 -1.67
N SER A 102 -10.56 -1.10 -0.87
CA SER A 102 -9.27 -0.49 -1.16
C SER A 102 -8.22 -1.47 -1.70
N LEU A 103 -8.60 -2.70 -2.03
CA LEU A 103 -7.67 -3.75 -2.49
C LEU A 103 -6.81 -3.28 -3.65
N LYS A 104 -7.40 -2.60 -4.65
CA LYS A 104 -6.68 -2.05 -5.80
C LYS A 104 -5.60 -1.01 -5.42
N THR A 105 -5.79 -0.31 -4.31
CA THR A 105 -4.80 0.64 -3.80
C THR A 105 -3.69 -0.13 -3.11
N PHE A 106 -4.02 -1.00 -2.14
CA PHE A 106 -3.05 -1.79 -1.39
C PHE A 106 -2.20 -2.71 -2.28
N SER A 107 -2.78 -3.27 -3.34
CA SER A 107 -2.08 -4.15 -4.28
C SER A 107 -0.95 -3.48 -5.06
N LYS A 108 -0.87 -2.14 -5.02
CA LYS A 108 0.16 -1.33 -5.69
C LYS A 108 1.17 -0.70 -4.73
N ILE A 109 1.05 -1.00 -3.43
CA ILE A 109 1.92 -0.42 -2.41
C ILE A 109 3.11 -1.36 -2.19
N GLU A 110 4.26 -0.94 -2.70
CA GLU A 110 5.54 -1.58 -2.41
C GLU A 110 6.05 -1.16 -1.03
N GLY A 111 6.86 -2.02 -0.40
CA GLY A 111 7.52 -1.74 0.87
C GLY A 111 6.66 -1.91 2.12
N LEU A 112 5.46 -2.50 2.00
CA LEU A 112 4.69 -2.92 3.17
C LEU A 112 5.49 -3.98 3.95
N ASP A 113 5.61 -3.84 5.26
CA ASP A 113 6.23 -4.86 6.12
C ASP A 113 5.35 -6.12 6.26
N GLU A 114 5.96 -7.21 6.73
CA GLU A 114 5.27 -8.49 6.86
C GLU A 114 4.02 -8.41 7.75
N GLY A 115 4.08 -7.68 8.86
CA GLY A 115 2.93 -7.54 9.76
C GLY A 115 1.81 -6.72 9.13
N GLN A 116 2.13 -5.65 8.39
CA GLN A 116 1.14 -4.90 7.61
C GLN A 116 0.45 -5.79 6.58
N ARG A 117 1.21 -6.58 5.81
CA ARG A 117 0.67 -7.48 4.78
C ARG A 117 -0.22 -8.56 5.40
N ASN A 118 0.22 -9.18 6.50
CA ASN A 118 -0.55 -10.23 7.18
C ASN A 118 -1.91 -9.68 7.66
N ILE A 119 -1.93 -8.51 8.31
CA ILE A 119 -3.18 -7.88 8.76
C ILE A 119 -4.09 -7.55 7.57
N LEU A 120 -3.54 -7.00 6.48
CA LEU A 120 -4.33 -6.68 5.28
C LEU A 120 -4.96 -7.93 4.67
N VAL A 121 -4.17 -9.01 4.52
CA VAL A 121 -4.66 -10.26 3.94
C VAL A 121 -5.71 -10.92 4.82
N GLU A 122 -5.52 -10.96 6.14
CA GLU A 122 -6.54 -11.45 7.07
C GLU A 122 -7.85 -10.66 6.95
N LYS A 123 -7.77 -9.33 6.94
CA LYS A 123 -8.94 -8.46 6.77
C LYS A 123 -9.65 -8.70 5.44
N ILE A 124 -8.90 -8.87 4.35
CA ILE A 124 -9.46 -9.21 3.04
C ILE A 124 -10.24 -10.52 3.10
N PHE A 125 -9.68 -11.58 3.69
CA PHE A 125 -10.41 -12.84 3.81
C PHE A 125 -11.63 -12.75 4.73
N ARG A 126 -11.53 -12.04 5.87
CA ARG A 126 -12.68 -11.81 6.76
C ARG A 126 -13.82 -11.02 6.09
N SER A 127 -13.51 -10.14 5.15
CA SER A 127 -14.50 -9.42 4.31
C SER A 127 -15.22 -10.32 3.28
N GLY A 128 -14.92 -11.62 3.26
CA GLY A 128 -15.49 -12.60 2.33
C GLY A 128 -14.86 -12.55 0.93
N TYR A 129 -13.64 -12.02 0.78
CA TYR A 129 -12.90 -12.14 -0.48
C TYR A 129 -12.54 -13.60 -0.75
N GLN A 130 -12.76 -14.06 -1.98
CA GLN A 130 -12.51 -15.44 -2.38
C GLN A 130 -11.57 -15.46 -3.58
N VAL A 131 -10.52 -16.29 -3.50
CA VAL A 131 -9.58 -16.52 -4.60
C VAL A 131 -10.13 -17.66 -5.48
N LYS A 132 -10.99 -17.32 -6.45
CA LYS A 132 -11.67 -18.31 -7.31
C LYS A 132 -10.95 -18.56 -8.63
N ASP A 133 -10.21 -17.57 -9.10
CA ASP A 133 -9.59 -17.53 -10.41
C ASP A 133 -8.26 -16.76 -10.38
N THR A 134 -7.52 -16.80 -11.49
CA THR A 134 -6.23 -16.13 -11.62
C THR A 134 -6.35 -14.62 -11.38
N GLN A 135 -7.43 -14.00 -11.85
CA GLN A 135 -7.66 -12.56 -11.71
C GLN A 135 -7.81 -12.16 -10.25
N SER A 136 -8.47 -12.97 -9.44
CA SER A 136 -8.63 -12.73 -8.00
C SER A 136 -7.30 -12.82 -7.25
N LEU A 137 -6.36 -13.69 -7.68
CA LEU A 137 -5.04 -13.75 -7.06
C LEU A 137 -4.14 -12.59 -7.53
N VAL A 138 -4.17 -12.28 -8.83
CA VAL A 138 -3.44 -11.14 -9.42
C VAL A 138 -3.92 -9.81 -8.85
N ALA A 139 -5.22 -9.65 -8.56
CA ALA A 139 -5.77 -8.44 -7.97
C ALA A 139 -5.20 -8.10 -6.58
N MET A 140 -4.66 -9.09 -5.86
CA MET A 140 -3.98 -8.88 -4.59
C MET A 140 -2.61 -8.22 -4.78
N GLY A 141 -1.95 -8.36 -5.93
CA GLY A 141 -0.67 -7.70 -6.24
C GLY A 141 0.34 -7.80 -5.11
N ALA A 142 0.93 -6.69 -4.69
CA ALA A 142 2.01 -6.63 -3.69
C ALA A 142 1.69 -7.27 -2.33
N ILE A 143 0.41 -7.40 -1.95
CA ILE A 143 0.04 -8.03 -0.67
C ILE A 143 -0.09 -9.55 -0.75
N VAL A 144 -0.02 -10.16 -1.95
CA VAL A 144 -0.21 -11.61 -2.13
C VAL A 144 0.84 -12.43 -1.38
N ILE A 145 2.04 -11.90 -1.21
CA ILE A 145 3.13 -12.52 -0.45
C ILE A 145 2.82 -12.68 1.05
N GLY A 146 1.79 -11.99 1.55
CA GLY A 146 1.31 -12.12 2.93
C GLY A 146 0.23 -13.18 3.13
N ILE A 147 -0.13 -13.97 2.10
CA ILE A 147 -1.11 -15.06 2.26
C ILE A 147 -0.51 -16.17 3.12
N PRO A 148 -1.14 -16.52 4.26
CA PRO A 148 -0.69 -17.66 5.06
C PRO A 148 -0.75 -18.96 4.24
N SER A 149 0.28 -19.81 4.35
CA SER A 149 0.37 -21.05 3.57
C SER A 149 -0.88 -21.94 3.70
N VAL A 150 -1.51 -21.98 4.88
CA VAL A 150 -2.77 -22.70 5.10
C VAL A 150 -3.90 -22.16 4.21
N LYS A 151 -4.01 -20.85 4.06
CA LYS A 151 -5.00 -20.23 3.16
C LYS A 151 -4.66 -20.43 1.69
N LEU A 152 -3.38 -20.49 1.35
CA LEU A 152 -2.95 -20.79 -0.01
C LEU A 152 -3.26 -22.24 -0.41
N GLN A 153 -3.22 -23.19 0.52
CA GLN A 153 -3.62 -24.59 0.29
C GLN A 153 -5.12 -24.73 0.01
N ASP A 154 -5.96 -23.82 0.53
CA ASP A 154 -7.39 -23.78 0.23
C ASP A 154 -7.69 -23.26 -1.19
N VAL A 155 -6.71 -22.62 -1.85
CA VAL A 155 -6.84 -22.14 -3.23
C VAL A 155 -6.63 -23.30 -4.20
N ASN A 156 -7.45 -23.35 -5.26
CA ASN A 156 -7.29 -24.35 -6.32
C ASN A 156 -5.88 -24.25 -6.94
N GLN A 157 -5.15 -25.37 -6.96
CA GLN A 157 -3.77 -25.42 -7.48
C GLN A 157 -3.67 -24.99 -8.95
N ALA A 158 -4.71 -25.22 -9.76
CA ALA A 158 -4.75 -24.73 -11.14
C ALA A 158 -4.78 -23.19 -11.20
N VAL A 159 -5.43 -22.53 -10.24
CA VAL A 159 -5.44 -21.07 -10.13
C VAL A 159 -4.05 -20.55 -9.79
N VAL A 160 -3.37 -21.19 -8.82
CA VAL A 160 -1.99 -20.81 -8.45
C VAL A 160 -1.03 -20.99 -9.63
N LEU A 161 -1.07 -22.15 -10.29
CA LEU A 161 -0.23 -22.45 -11.45
C LEU A 161 -0.51 -21.55 -12.67
N ASN A 162 -1.77 -21.18 -12.89
CA ASN A 162 -2.10 -20.26 -13.98
C ASN A 162 -1.70 -18.82 -13.64
N SER A 163 -1.79 -18.43 -12.36
CA SER A 163 -1.32 -17.12 -11.90
C SER A 163 0.19 -17.00 -12.00
N SER A 164 0.95 -18.07 -11.73
CA SER A 164 2.41 -18.06 -11.90
C SER A 164 2.89 -17.92 -13.36
N LYS A 165 1.97 -17.96 -14.33
CA LYS A 165 2.26 -17.68 -15.74
C LYS A 165 1.86 -16.26 -16.15
N ASP A 166 1.16 -15.53 -15.28
CA ASP A 166 0.76 -14.15 -15.51
C ASP A 166 1.94 -13.22 -15.19
N PRO A 167 2.43 -12.41 -16.16
CA PRO A 167 3.54 -11.50 -15.93
C PRO A 167 3.28 -10.45 -14.84
N ALA A 168 2.02 -10.11 -14.56
CA ALA A 168 1.66 -9.19 -13.48
C ALA A 168 1.71 -9.85 -12.08
N PHE A 169 1.87 -11.17 -12.02
CA PHE A 169 1.96 -11.93 -10.78
C PHE A 169 3.41 -12.22 -10.35
N VAL A 170 4.31 -12.43 -11.31
CA VAL A 170 5.71 -12.88 -11.08
C VAL A 170 6.70 -11.71 -11.11
N THR A 171 6.23 -10.50 -10.81
CA THR A 171 7.03 -9.26 -10.75
C THR A 171 7.87 -9.14 -9.50
#